data_AF-A0A9E5R1U0-F1
#
_entry.id   AF-A0A9E5R1U0-F1
#
_cell.length_a   1.000
_cell.length_b   1.000
_cell.length_c   1.000
_cell.angle_alpha   90.00
_cell.angle_beta   90.00
_cell.angle_gamma   90.00
#
_symmetry.space_group_name_H-M   'P 1'
#
loop_
_entity.id
_entity.type
_entity.pdbx_description
1 polymer ?
#
loop_
_entity_poly.entity_id
_entity_poly.type
_entity_poly.pdbx_seq_one_letter_code
_entity_poly.pdbx_strand_id
1 'polypeptide(L)'
;MSQTIEKSRQALQAVAPNFPRSTWYANAGGLGAGLVTLLVFFIVQRIFQDLPARQMIEAMHGSSNTLCFAGISASSTILPLMLTIFSFARNASVEFNPWFYKRIKSISFLCCAAFTAGLLTLMLLSAPITDLESVTHTWYQVLYLLIVGGLATMVGLLISILVLLYYAILHIITLLDPHNEAEKDR
;
A
#
# COMPACT_ATOMS: atom_id res chain seq x y z
N MET A 1 -0.63 34.61 30.59
CA MET A 1 -0.23 34.41 29.18
C MET A 1 0.55 33.11 28.96
N SER A 2 1.51 32.76 29.83
CA SER A 2 2.25 31.49 29.73
C SER A 2 1.41 30.22 29.98
N GLN A 3 0.48 30.24 30.95
CA GLN A 3 -0.39 29.08 31.23
C GLN A 3 -1.38 28.72 30.11
N THR A 4 -1.84 29.70 29.32
CA THR A 4 -2.81 29.48 28.24
C THR A 4 -2.14 28.78 27.05
N ILE A 5 -0.88 29.12 26.77
CA ILE A 5 -0.06 28.48 25.73
C ILE A 5 0.24 27.03 26.13
N GLU A 6 0.54 26.78 27.41
CA GLU A 6 0.85 25.44 27.91
C GLU A 6 -0.37 24.50 27.91
N LYS A 7 -1.55 25.02 28.27
CA LYS A 7 -2.83 24.29 28.17
C LYS A 7 -3.22 23.99 26.72
N SER A 8 -3.04 24.95 25.80
CA SER A 8 -3.30 24.73 24.37
C SER A 8 -2.32 23.70 23.77
N ARG A 9 -1.07 23.69 24.24
CA ARG A 9 -0.04 22.68 23.86
C ARG A 9 -0.37 21.28 24.39
N GLN A 10 -0.88 21.18 25.63
CA GLN A 10 -1.33 19.92 26.22
C GLN A 10 -2.60 19.38 25.55
N ALA A 11 -3.55 20.24 25.18
CA ALA A 11 -4.74 19.85 24.43
C ALA A 11 -4.38 19.33 23.01
N LEU A 12 -3.42 19.98 22.33
CA LEU A 12 -2.87 19.51 21.05
C LEU A 12 -2.08 18.20 21.18
N GLN A 13 -1.46 17.93 22.34
CA GLN A 13 -0.79 16.66 22.63
C GLN A 13 -1.76 15.53 23.00
N ALA A 14 -2.90 15.84 23.62
CA ALA A 14 -3.95 14.86 23.93
C ALA A 14 -4.70 14.37 22.67
N VAL A 15 -4.76 15.21 21.63
CA VAL A 15 -5.27 14.88 20.28
C VAL A 15 -4.12 14.48 19.34
N ALA A 16 -2.92 14.20 19.84
CA ALA A 16 -1.87 13.64 18.99
C ALA A 16 -2.20 12.15 18.73
N PRO A 17 -2.55 11.74 17.49
CA PRO A 17 -2.79 10.33 17.21
C PRO A 17 -1.52 9.54 17.50
N ASN A 18 -1.62 8.61 18.45
CA ASN A 18 -0.54 7.75 18.94
C ASN A 18 0.26 7.13 17.79
N PHE A 19 1.44 7.70 17.55
CA PHE A 19 2.29 7.41 16.38
C PHE A 19 3.01 6.05 16.37
N PRO A 20 3.22 5.27 17.46
CA PRO A 20 3.96 4.01 17.32
C PRO A 20 3.13 2.84 16.79
N ARG A 21 1.79 2.94 16.76
CA ARG A 21 0.91 1.80 16.47
C ARG A 21 0.36 1.78 15.04
N SER A 22 0.01 2.91 14.43
CA SER A 22 -0.70 2.92 13.13
C SER A 22 0.18 2.63 11.91
N THR A 23 1.42 3.13 11.84
CA THR A 23 2.38 2.74 10.78
C THR A 23 2.78 1.28 10.92
N TRP A 24 2.88 0.80 12.16
CA TRP A 24 3.04 -0.62 12.45
C TRP A 24 1.81 -1.43 12.01
N TYR A 25 0.58 -0.99 12.29
CA TYR A 25 -0.65 -1.68 11.86
C TYR A 25 -0.83 -1.65 10.33
N ALA A 26 -0.40 -0.59 9.66
CA ALA A 26 -0.42 -0.53 8.20
C ALA A 26 0.57 -1.52 7.58
N ASN A 27 1.82 -1.51 8.05
CA ASN A 27 2.82 -2.47 7.58
C ASN A 27 2.45 -3.90 7.99
N ALA A 28 1.94 -4.14 9.20
CA ALA A 28 1.47 -5.44 9.65
C ALA A 28 0.21 -5.91 8.91
N GLY A 29 -0.68 -4.99 8.52
CA GLY A 29 -1.84 -5.27 7.69
C GLY A 29 -1.42 -5.65 6.26
N GLY A 30 -0.47 -4.93 5.68
CA GLY A 30 0.10 -5.27 4.37
C GLY A 30 0.89 -6.58 4.39
N LEU A 31 1.70 -6.80 5.43
CA LEU A 31 2.43 -8.06 5.62
C LEU A 31 1.47 -9.23 5.84
N GLY A 32 0.43 -9.02 6.65
CA GLY A 32 -0.62 -10.00 6.92
C GLY A 32 -1.38 -10.35 5.64
N ALA A 33 -1.80 -9.37 4.86
CA ALA A 33 -2.47 -9.61 3.58
C ALA A 33 -1.57 -10.31 2.56
N GLY A 34 -0.28 -9.96 2.50
CA GLY A 34 0.71 -10.67 1.68
C GLY A 34 0.87 -12.13 2.10
N LEU A 35 0.97 -12.39 3.41
CA LEU A 35 1.06 -13.75 3.97
C LEU A 35 -0.21 -14.56 3.73
N VAL A 36 -1.39 -13.96 3.90
CA VAL A 36 -2.68 -14.61 3.59
C VAL A 36 -2.76 -14.95 2.11
N THR A 37 -2.35 -14.03 1.23
CA THR A 37 -2.34 -14.28 -0.22
C THR A 37 -1.39 -15.42 -0.57
N LEU A 38 -0.17 -15.43 -0.01
CA LEU A 38 0.77 -16.55 -0.16
C LEU A 38 0.22 -17.87 0.37
N LEU A 39 -0.44 -17.87 1.52
CA LEU A 39 -1.07 -19.06 2.10
C LEU A 39 -2.19 -19.60 1.22
N VAL A 40 -3.06 -18.73 0.71
CA VAL A 40 -4.14 -19.09 -0.21
C VAL A 40 -3.54 -19.73 -1.47
N PHE A 41 -2.52 -19.10 -2.06
CA PHE A 41 -1.83 -19.67 -3.22
C PHE A 41 -1.18 -21.02 -2.93
N PHE A 42 -0.53 -21.17 -1.78
CA PHE A 42 0.11 -22.43 -1.38
C PHE A 42 -0.91 -23.56 -1.17
N ILE A 43 -2.07 -23.25 -0.58
CA ILE A 43 -3.17 -24.21 -0.40
C ILE A 43 -3.74 -24.63 -1.75
N VAL A 44 -4.01 -23.66 -2.63
CA VAL A 44 -4.48 -23.92 -4.00
C VAL A 44 -3.48 -24.81 -4.75
N GLN A 45 -2.19 -24.51 -4.67
CA GLN A 45 -1.14 -25.32 -5.30
C GLN A 45 -1.09 -26.75 -4.75
N ARG A 46 -1.37 -26.95 -3.46
CA ARG A 46 -1.46 -28.28 -2.84
C ARG A 46 -2.69 -29.07 -3.31
N ILE A 47 -3.74 -28.40 -3.76
CA ILE A 47 -4.95 -29.04 -4.30
C ILE A 47 -4.75 -29.43 -5.78
N PHE A 48 -4.04 -28.61 -6.55
CA PHE A 48 -3.82 -28.79 -7.99
C PHE A 48 -2.45 -29.42 -8.33
N GLN A 49 -2.00 -30.43 -7.57
CA GLN A 49 -0.66 -31.01 -7.71
C GLN A 49 -0.42 -31.72 -9.06
N ASP A 50 -1.49 -32.16 -9.72
CA ASP A 50 -1.44 -32.98 -10.95
C ASP A 50 -1.47 -32.17 -12.26
N LEU A 51 -1.59 -30.84 -12.19
CA LEU A 51 -1.56 -30.00 -13.38
C LEU A 51 -0.13 -29.57 -13.71
N PRO A 52 0.33 -29.70 -14.97
CA PRO A 52 1.64 -29.20 -15.36
C PRO A 52 1.69 -27.69 -15.12
N ALA A 53 2.76 -27.21 -14.46
CA ALA A 53 2.93 -25.81 -14.08
C ALA A 53 2.72 -24.81 -15.25
N ARG A 54 3.01 -25.26 -16.47
CA ARG A 54 2.75 -24.53 -17.72
C ARG A 54 1.26 -24.21 -17.93
N GLN A 55 0.35 -25.16 -17.73
CA GLN A 55 -1.10 -24.94 -17.87
C GLN A 55 -1.64 -24.00 -16.79
N MET A 56 -1.09 -24.04 -15.57
CA MET A 56 -1.50 -23.12 -14.51
C MET A 56 -1.04 -21.68 -14.81
N ILE A 57 0.19 -21.50 -15.31
CA ILE A 57 0.70 -20.18 -15.72
C ILE A 57 -0.14 -19.62 -16.89
N GLU A 58 -0.46 -20.46 -17.88
CA GLU A 58 -1.21 -20.05 -19.07
C GLU A 58 -2.66 -19.67 -18.73
N ALA A 59 -3.30 -20.40 -17.81
CA ALA A 59 -4.63 -20.05 -17.29
C ALA A 59 -4.62 -18.78 -16.41
N MET A 60 -3.50 -18.47 -15.75
CA MET A 60 -3.37 -17.29 -14.88
C MET A 60 -2.89 -16.03 -15.59
N HIS A 61 -2.33 -16.15 -16.79
CA HIS A 61 -1.63 -15.08 -17.49
C HIS A 61 -2.52 -13.84 -17.71
N GLY A 62 -3.74 -14.05 -18.20
CA GLY A 62 -4.69 -12.96 -18.46
C GLY A 62 -5.13 -12.23 -17.19
N SER A 63 -5.56 -12.97 -16.15
CA SER A 63 -6.05 -12.37 -14.91
C SER A 63 -4.95 -11.68 -14.12
N SER A 64 -3.74 -12.25 -14.10
CA SER A 64 -2.59 -11.68 -13.38
C SER A 64 -2.05 -10.41 -14.04
N ASN A 65 -2.04 -10.34 -15.39
CA ASN A 65 -1.68 -9.12 -16.11
C ASN A 65 -2.63 -7.97 -15.78
N THR A 66 -3.95 -8.22 -15.80
CA THR A 66 -4.95 -7.21 -15.47
C THR A 66 -4.78 -6.69 -14.04
N LEU A 67 -4.49 -7.59 -13.07
CA LEU A 67 -4.23 -7.19 -11.68
C LEU A 67 -3.00 -6.28 -11.56
N CYS A 68 -1.88 -6.64 -12.20
CA CYS A 68 -0.68 -5.80 -12.22
C CYS A 68 -0.98 -4.41 -12.83
N PHE A 69 -1.62 -4.35 -14.00
CA PHE A 69 -1.99 -3.08 -14.63
C PHE A 69 -2.90 -2.23 -13.72
N ALA A 70 -3.89 -2.84 -13.10
CA ALA A 70 -4.80 -2.15 -12.19
C ALA A 70 -4.06 -1.53 -10.99
N GLY A 71 -3.17 -2.29 -10.36
CA GLY A 71 -2.44 -1.78 -9.21
C GLY A 71 -1.33 -0.77 -9.55
N ILE A 72 -0.68 -0.89 -10.73
CA ILE A 72 0.25 0.11 -11.26
C ILE A 72 -0.51 1.42 -11.50
N SER A 73 -1.67 1.34 -12.17
CA SER A 73 -2.55 2.49 -12.43
C SER A 73 -3.02 3.16 -11.13
N ALA A 74 -3.47 2.37 -10.15
CA ALA A 74 -3.86 2.88 -8.83
C ALA A 74 -2.70 3.60 -8.14
N SER A 75 -1.50 3.02 -8.13
CA SER A 75 -0.32 3.64 -7.52
C SER A 75 0.08 4.94 -8.24
N SER A 76 -0.06 4.98 -9.56
CA SER A 76 0.21 6.17 -10.39
C SER A 76 -0.76 7.32 -10.13
N THR A 77 -1.99 7.05 -9.67
CA THR A 77 -2.98 8.10 -9.34
C THR A 77 -2.86 8.56 -7.89
N ILE A 78 -2.47 7.67 -6.96
CA ILE A 78 -2.30 8.00 -5.54
C ILE A 78 -1.11 8.96 -5.32
N LEU A 79 -0.01 8.80 -6.06
CA LEU A 79 1.18 9.67 -5.95
C LEU A 79 0.85 11.16 -6.19
N PRO A 80 0.18 11.55 -7.30
CA PRO A 80 -0.31 12.91 -7.51
C PRO A 80 -1.27 13.39 -6.42
N LEU A 81 -2.23 12.56 -5.99
CA LEU A 81 -3.19 12.95 -4.94
C LEU A 81 -2.48 13.28 -3.62
N MET A 82 -1.47 12.49 -3.24
CA MET A 82 -0.62 12.76 -2.08
C MET A 82 0.18 14.05 -2.23
N LEU A 83 0.73 14.32 -3.41
CA LEU A 83 1.45 15.55 -3.69
C LEU A 83 0.51 16.77 -3.61
N THR A 84 -0.71 16.65 -4.12
CA THR A 84 -1.74 17.70 -4.03
C THR A 84 -2.10 18.00 -2.59
N ILE A 85 -2.34 16.97 -1.77
CA ILE A 85 -2.59 17.14 -0.33
C ILE A 85 -1.40 17.81 0.36
N PHE A 86 -0.17 17.39 0.03
CA PHE A 86 1.05 18.00 0.56
C PHE A 86 1.17 19.48 0.17
N SER A 87 0.86 19.82 -1.08
CA SER A 87 0.86 21.19 -1.58
C SER A 87 -0.12 22.06 -0.80
N PHE A 88 -1.36 21.59 -0.62
CA PHE A 88 -2.35 22.29 0.19
C PHE A 88 -1.92 22.45 1.65
N ALA A 89 -1.41 21.39 2.26
CA ALA A 89 -0.96 21.44 3.66
C ALA A 89 0.19 22.43 3.87
N ARG A 90 1.10 22.57 2.90
CA ARG A 90 2.18 23.57 2.95
C ARG A 90 1.65 25.01 2.78
N ASN A 91 0.55 25.18 2.05
CA ASN A 91 0.01 26.50 1.72
C ASN A 91 -1.05 27.00 2.72
N ALA A 92 -1.56 26.12 3.59
CA ALA A 92 -2.45 26.51 4.65
C ALA A 92 -1.68 27.26 5.76
N SER A 93 -2.31 28.26 6.35
CA SER A 93 -1.79 29.01 7.50
C SER A 93 -1.88 28.25 8.82
N VAL A 94 -2.34 26.99 8.81
CA VAL A 94 -2.46 26.12 9.98
C VAL A 94 -1.17 25.33 10.16
N GLU A 95 -0.59 25.35 11.36
CA GLU A 95 0.58 24.54 11.70
C GLU A 95 0.21 23.05 11.70
N PHE A 96 0.47 22.38 10.57
CA PHE A 96 0.35 20.92 10.51
C PHE A 96 1.42 20.26 11.36
N ASN A 97 1.00 19.27 12.15
CA ASN A 97 1.91 18.49 12.97
C ASN A 97 3.00 17.82 12.08
N PRO A 98 4.30 17.88 12.43
CA PRO A 98 5.39 17.23 11.69
C PRO A 98 5.13 15.76 11.31
N TRP A 99 4.30 15.08 12.11
CA TRP A 99 3.88 13.71 11.87
C TRP A 99 3.05 13.49 10.60
N PHE A 100 2.30 14.50 10.15
CA PHE A 100 1.54 14.43 8.91
C PHE A 100 2.47 14.27 7.69
N TYR A 101 3.55 15.05 7.65
CA TYR A 101 4.54 14.99 6.58
C TYR A 101 5.28 13.65 6.52
N LYS A 102 5.61 13.07 7.68
CA LYS A 102 6.25 11.75 7.75
C LYS A 102 5.34 10.63 7.21
N ARG A 103 4.02 10.78 7.38
CA ARG A 103 3.02 9.84 6.87
C ARG A 103 2.92 9.90 5.35
N ILE A 104 2.82 11.11 4.79
CA ILE A 104 2.82 11.31 3.33
C ILE A 104 4.09 10.71 2.73
N LYS A 105 5.27 10.97 3.31
CA LYS A 105 6.53 10.38 2.85
C LYS A 105 6.49 8.85 2.82
N SER A 106 5.91 8.23 3.86
CA SER A 106 5.80 6.76 3.94
C SER A 106 4.85 6.20 2.88
N ILE A 107 3.71 6.87 2.65
CA ILE A 107 2.74 6.51 1.61
C ILE A 107 3.41 6.58 0.23
N SER A 108 4.08 7.70 -0.08
CA SER A 108 4.75 7.87 -1.36
C SER A 108 5.83 6.82 -1.60
N PHE A 109 6.61 6.45 -0.57
CA PHE A 109 7.61 5.40 -0.68
C PHE A 109 6.96 4.02 -0.95
N LEU A 110 5.90 3.67 -0.22
CA LEU A 110 5.16 2.42 -0.43
C LEU A 110 4.51 2.38 -1.83
N CYS A 111 3.93 3.48 -2.30
CA CYS A 111 3.40 3.59 -3.66
C CYS A 111 4.48 3.37 -4.73
N CYS A 112 5.65 3.98 -4.58
CA CYS A 112 6.78 3.74 -5.49
C CYS A 112 7.20 2.27 -5.46
N ALA A 113 7.32 1.67 -4.28
CA ALA A 113 7.67 0.25 -4.15
C ALA A 113 6.62 -0.66 -4.81
N ALA A 114 5.33 -0.40 -4.60
CA ALA A 114 4.22 -1.15 -5.22
C ALA A 114 4.21 -1.00 -6.75
N PHE A 115 4.44 0.22 -7.24
CA PHE A 115 4.52 0.51 -8.66
C PHE A 115 5.68 -0.22 -9.34
N THR A 116 6.88 -0.16 -8.74
CA THR A 116 8.07 -0.88 -9.25
C THR A 116 7.88 -2.39 -9.18
N ALA A 117 7.38 -2.93 -8.07
CA ALA A 117 7.10 -4.37 -7.94
C ALA A 117 6.06 -4.86 -8.95
N GLY A 118 5.00 -4.07 -9.18
CA GLY A 118 3.99 -4.35 -10.19
C GLY A 118 4.59 -4.38 -11.60
N LEU A 119 5.42 -3.40 -11.96
CA LEU A 119 6.09 -3.36 -13.27
C LEU A 119 7.04 -4.54 -13.48
N LEU A 120 7.84 -4.90 -12.48
CA LEU A 120 8.73 -6.06 -12.56
C LEU A 120 7.93 -7.35 -12.76
N THR A 121 6.85 -7.54 -11.99
CA THR A 121 5.97 -8.72 -12.11
C THR A 121 5.30 -8.77 -13.48
N LEU A 122 4.82 -7.63 -13.97
CA LEU A 122 4.20 -7.51 -15.30
C LEU A 122 5.20 -7.82 -16.42
N MET A 123 6.45 -7.38 -16.29
CA MET A 123 7.52 -7.68 -17.24
C MET A 123 7.81 -9.18 -17.28
N LEU A 124 7.86 -9.83 -16.10
CA LEU A 124 8.01 -11.29 -16.01
C LEU A 124 6.83 -12.02 -16.67
N LEU A 125 5.60 -11.54 -16.46
CA LEU A 125 4.43 -12.14 -17.08
C LEU A 125 4.42 -11.93 -18.58
N SER A 126 4.84 -10.77 -19.06
CA SER A 126 4.81 -10.43 -20.49
C SER A 126 5.87 -11.17 -21.32
N ALA A 127 6.81 -11.86 -20.68
CA ALA A 127 7.79 -12.68 -21.39
C ALA A 127 7.13 -13.93 -22.01
N PRO A 128 7.44 -14.29 -23.27
CA PRO A 128 6.91 -15.52 -23.88
C PRO A 128 7.62 -16.74 -23.27
N ILE A 129 7.08 -17.28 -22.18
CA ILE A 129 7.62 -18.46 -21.48
C ILE A 129 7.27 -19.77 -22.22
N THR A 130 6.41 -19.71 -23.24
CA THR A 130 5.75 -20.87 -23.85
C THR A 130 6.59 -21.61 -24.91
N ASP A 131 7.59 -20.95 -25.51
CA ASP A 131 8.43 -21.48 -26.62
C ASP A 131 9.79 -22.06 -26.18
N LEU A 132 10.03 -22.17 -24.87
CA LEU A 132 11.28 -22.67 -24.32
C LEU A 132 11.21 -24.21 -24.15
N GLU A 133 11.15 -24.95 -25.26
CA GLU A 133 11.13 -26.43 -25.28
C GLU A 133 12.37 -27.07 -24.59
N SER A 134 13.40 -26.30 -24.28
CA SER A 134 14.67 -26.77 -23.70
C SER A 134 14.83 -26.49 -22.19
N VAL A 135 13.83 -25.90 -21.52
CA VAL A 135 14.01 -25.41 -20.15
C VAL A 135 13.51 -26.43 -19.12
N THR A 136 14.43 -26.89 -18.26
CA THR A 136 14.20 -27.88 -17.19
C THR A 136 13.02 -27.48 -16.30
N HIS A 137 12.19 -28.45 -15.89
CA HIS A 137 10.97 -28.28 -15.07
C HIS A 137 11.16 -27.39 -13.82
N THR A 138 12.38 -27.36 -13.25
CA THR A 138 12.75 -26.54 -12.09
C THR A 138 12.66 -25.03 -12.37
N TRP A 139 13.00 -24.57 -13.57
CA TRP A 139 12.98 -23.14 -13.93
C TRP A 139 11.56 -22.59 -14.03
N TYR A 140 10.62 -23.40 -14.52
CA TYR A 140 9.19 -23.04 -14.52
C TYR A 140 8.65 -22.86 -13.10
N GLN A 141 9.09 -23.70 -12.16
CA GLN A 141 8.67 -23.60 -10.77
C GLN A 141 9.22 -22.33 -10.08
N VAL A 142 10.46 -21.95 -10.39
CA VAL A 142 11.06 -20.70 -9.88
C VAL A 142 10.34 -19.48 -10.45
N LEU A 143 10.06 -19.45 -11.76
CA LEU A 143 9.33 -18.36 -12.40
C LEU A 143 7.91 -18.22 -11.83
N TYR A 144 7.21 -19.34 -11.67
CA TYR A 144 5.89 -19.36 -11.03
C TYR A 144 5.94 -18.76 -9.62
N LEU A 145 6.90 -19.18 -8.79
CA LEU A 145 7.04 -18.66 -7.43
C LEU A 145 7.37 -17.16 -7.41
N LEU A 146 8.20 -16.68 -8.34
CA LEU A 146 8.51 -15.25 -8.48
C LEU A 146 7.28 -14.44 -8.87
N ILE A 147 6.49 -14.91 -9.82
CA ILE A 147 5.25 -14.24 -10.26
C ILE A 147 4.25 -14.18 -9.10
N VAL A 148 3.99 -15.32 -8.46
CA VAL A 148 3.04 -15.39 -7.34
C VAL A 148 3.52 -14.54 -6.16
N GLY A 149 4.82 -14.58 -5.85
CA GLY A 149 5.42 -13.74 -4.83
C GLY A 149 5.29 -12.25 -5.15
N GLY A 150 5.52 -11.87 -6.41
CA GLY A 150 5.35 -10.49 -6.90
C GLY A 150 3.91 -10.00 -6.76
N LEU A 151 2.93 -10.79 -7.21
CA LEU A 151 1.50 -10.48 -7.09
C LEU A 151 1.07 -10.35 -5.62
N ALA A 152 1.45 -11.30 -4.76
CA ALA A 152 1.11 -11.28 -3.34
C ALA A 152 1.72 -10.06 -2.61
N THR A 153 2.99 -9.75 -2.91
CA THR A 153 3.68 -8.58 -2.38
C THR A 153 2.97 -7.29 -2.80
N MET A 154 2.55 -7.22 -4.07
CA MET A 154 1.86 -6.06 -4.60
C MET A 154 0.51 -5.82 -3.91
N VAL A 155 -0.29 -6.88 -3.73
CA VAL A 155 -1.57 -6.81 -3.01
C VAL A 155 -1.38 -6.33 -1.57
N GLY A 156 -0.39 -6.87 -0.86
CA GLY A 156 -0.05 -6.44 0.49
C GLY A 156 0.33 -4.96 0.58
N LEU A 157 1.16 -4.49 -0.37
CA LEU A 157 1.55 -3.07 -0.46
C LEU A 157 0.35 -2.16 -0.70
N LEU A 158 -0.55 -2.52 -1.63
CA LEU A 158 -1.74 -1.73 -1.93
C LEU A 158 -2.67 -1.58 -0.73
N ILE A 159 -2.88 -2.66 0.04
CA ILE A 159 -3.70 -2.60 1.25
C ILE A 159 -3.08 -1.69 2.29
N SER A 160 -1.75 -1.78 2.51
CA SER A 160 -1.05 -0.88 3.43
C SER A 160 -1.18 0.60 3.02
N ILE A 161 -1.07 0.88 1.72
CA ILE A 161 -1.27 2.23 1.16
C ILE A 161 -2.69 2.72 1.43
N LEU A 162 -3.71 1.90 1.19
CA LEU A 162 -5.12 2.27 1.43
C LEU A 162 -5.40 2.58 2.90
N VAL A 163 -4.87 1.79 3.83
CA VAL A 163 -5.03 2.02 5.27
C VAL A 163 -4.35 3.34 5.69
N LEU A 164 -3.12 3.58 5.23
CA LEU A 164 -2.42 4.83 5.53
C LEU A 164 -3.13 6.06 4.95
N LEU A 165 -3.67 5.93 3.73
CA LEU A 165 -4.46 6.95 3.06
C LEU A 165 -5.73 7.27 3.87
N TYR A 166 -6.47 6.25 4.29
CA TYR A 166 -7.68 6.41 5.10
C TYR A 166 -7.41 7.20 6.39
N TYR A 167 -6.36 6.83 7.14
CA TYR A 167 -5.98 7.56 8.35
C TYR A 167 -5.42 8.96 8.08
N ALA A 168 -4.79 9.20 6.92
CA ALA A 168 -4.36 10.54 6.54
C ALA A 168 -5.57 11.45 6.26
N ILE A 169 -6.58 10.93 5.56
CA ILE A 169 -7.83 11.65 5.27
C ILE A 169 -8.58 11.97 6.56
N LEU A 170 -8.78 10.98 7.45
CA LEU A 170 -9.43 11.21 8.74
C LEU A 170 -8.74 12.29 9.58
N HIS A 171 -7.41 12.32 9.55
CA HIS A 171 -6.64 13.35 10.27
C HIS A 171 -6.85 14.75 9.68
N ILE A 172 -6.98 14.88 8.36
CA ILE A 172 -7.28 16.16 7.72
C ILE A 172 -8.71 16.60 8.05
N ILE A 173 -9.69 15.68 7.95
CA ILE A 173 -11.10 15.97 8.23
C ILE A 173 -11.26 16.46 9.67
N THR A 174 -10.65 15.78 10.63
CA THR A 174 -10.71 16.16 12.05
C THR A 174 -10.01 17.49 12.35
N LEU A 175 -8.93 17.82 11.62
CA LEU A 175 -8.25 19.10 11.77
C LEU A 175 -9.02 20.27 11.15
N LEU A 176 -9.78 19.98 10.09
CA LEU A 176 -10.53 20.99 9.32
C LEU A 176 -11.99 21.11 9.76
N ASP A 177 -12.48 20.24 10.65
CA ASP A 177 -13.85 20.27 11.16
C ASP A 177 -14.09 21.54 12.01
N PRO A 178 -14.88 22.51 11.51
CA PRO A 178 -15.14 23.76 12.20
C PRO A 178 -16.00 23.59 13.46
N HIS A 179 -16.62 22.43 13.70
CA HIS A 179 -17.46 22.21 14.88
C HIS A 179 -16.63 22.05 16.17
N ASN A 180 -15.34 21.70 16.07
CA ASN A 180 -14.45 21.55 17.22
C ASN A 180 -13.94 22.92 17.75
N GLU A 181 -14.01 23.98 16.94
CA GLU A 181 -13.66 25.35 17.33
C GLU A 181 -14.81 26.04 18.09
N ALA A 182 -16.07 25.65 17.81
CA ALA A 182 -17.26 26.28 18.40
C ALA A 182 -17.53 25.91 19.86
N GLU A 183 -16.98 24.78 20.35
CA GLU A 183 -17.08 24.37 21.76
C GLU A 183 -15.93 24.94 22.62
N LYS A 184 -14.88 25.50 22.01
CA LYS A 184 -13.75 26.08 22.73
C LYS A 184 -13.99 27.53 23.21
N ASP A 185 -15.04 28.17 22.68
CA ASP A 185 -15.45 29.55 23.00
C ASP A 185 -16.74 29.63 23.87
N ARG A 186 -17.17 28.52 24.49
CA ARG A 186 -18.17 28.48 25.57
C ARG A 186 -17.57 28.00 26.89
#